data_AF-A0A508AKP3-F1
#
_entry.id   AF-A0A508AKP3-F1
#
_cell.length_a   1.000
_cell.length_b   1.000
_cell.length_c   1.000
_cell.angle_alpha   90.00
_cell.angle_beta   90.00
_cell.angle_gamma   90.00
#
_symmetry.space_group_name_H-M   'P 1'
#
loop_
_entity.id
_entity.type
_entity.pdbx_description
1 polymer ?
#
loop_
_entity_poly.entity_id
_entity_poly.type
_entity_poly.pdbx_seq_one_letter_code
_entity_poly.pdbx_strand_id
1 'polypeptide(L)' 'MLERHAVDARLARDDNPARAERRLAHGFEGEEAQRRAVVKRGRVHDLRTFAHTRPGLDHAP' A
#
# COMPACT_ATOMS: atom_id res chain seq x y z
N MET A 1 12.28 -0.49 -21.74
CA MET A 1 11.28 -0.24 -20.69
C MET A 1 11.43 -1.38 -19.69
N LEU A 2 11.82 -1.11 -18.44
CA LEU A 2 11.90 -2.19 -17.43
C LEU A 2 10.48 -2.45 -16.91
N GLU A 3 10.01 -3.69 -16.99
CA GLU A 3 8.77 -4.10 -16.33
C GLU A 3 8.98 -4.10 -14.80
N ARG A 4 8.07 -3.48 -14.06
CA ARG A 4 8.09 -3.50 -12.58
C ARG A 4 7.04 -4.47 -12.09
N HIS A 5 7.43 -5.36 -11.19
CA HIS A 5 6.54 -6.37 -10.62
C HIS A 5 6.19 -5.98 -9.19
N ALA A 6 4.89 -5.96 -8.87
CA ALA A 6 4.42 -5.84 -7.50
C ALA A 6 4.80 -7.11 -6.73
N VAL A 7 5.41 -6.94 -5.55
CA VAL A 7 5.90 -8.05 -4.71
C VAL A 7 5.29 -8.09 -3.32
N ASP A 8 4.78 -6.97 -2.82
CA ASP A 8 4.02 -6.89 -1.58
C ASP A 8 2.94 -5.80 -1.76
N ALA A 9 1.76 -6.03 -1.19
CA ALA A 9 0.64 -5.10 -1.21
C ALA A 9 0.08 -4.94 0.20
N ARG A 10 -0.07 -3.70 0.65
CA ARG A 10 -0.52 -3.40 2.02
C ARG A 10 -1.62 -2.35 2.05
N LEU A 11 -2.53 -2.48 3.03
CA LEU A 11 -3.67 -1.56 3.25
C LEU A 11 -3.51 -0.73 4.52
N ALA A 12 -3.62 0.59 4.43
CA ALA A 12 -3.65 1.49 5.58
C ALA A 12 -4.99 2.20 5.58
N ARG A 13 -5.54 2.49 6.76
CA ARG A 13 -6.69 3.41 6.82
C ARG A 13 -6.22 4.79 6.41
N ASP A 14 -7.00 5.44 5.57
CA ASP A 14 -6.66 6.79 5.07
C ASP A 14 -6.64 7.81 6.22
N ASP A 15 -7.36 7.53 7.32
CA ASP A 15 -7.36 8.32 8.56
C ASP A 15 -6.09 8.18 9.43
N ASN A 16 -5.10 7.39 9.01
CA ASN A 16 -3.88 7.11 9.78
C ASN A 16 -2.62 7.54 9.01
N PRO A 17 -2.26 8.84 9.05
CA PRO A 17 -1.14 9.39 8.27
C PRO A 17 0.20 8.76 8.65
N ALA A 18 0.43 8.46 9.93
CA ALA A 18 1.68 7.85 10.39
C ALA A 18 1.95 6.46 9.78
N ARG A 19 0.90 5.68 9.49
CA ARG A 19 1.06 4.39 8.78
C ARG A 19 1.35 4.59 7.29
N ALA A 20 0.77 5.61 6.66
CA ALA A 20 1.04 5.94 5.26
C ALA A 20 2.49 6.41 5.09
N GLU A 21 2.94 7.36 5.91
CA GLU A 21 4.31 7.88 5.90
C GLU A 21 5.35 6.77 6.12
N ARG A 22 5.12 5.88 7.10
CA ARG A 22 6.02 4.75 7.33
C ARG A 22 6.15 3.82 6.11
N ARG A 23 5.08 3.65 5.33
CA ARG A 23 5.12 2.79 4.14
C ARG A 23 5.90 3.43 3.00
N LEU A 24 5.69 4.72 2.79
CA LEU A 24 6.46 5.51 1.83
C LEU A 24 7.95 5.45 2.19
N ALA A 25 8.29 5.63 3.46
CA ALA A 25 9.67 5.50 3.96
C ALA A 25 10.26 4.09 3.77
N HIS A 26 9.43 3.06 3.69
CA HIS A 26 9.84 1.67 3.45
C HIS A 26 9.84 1.30 1.96
N GLY A 27 9.75 2.29 1.07
CA GLY A 27 9.82 2.07 -0.38
C GLY A 27 8.54 1.54 -1.01
N PHE A 28 7.41 1.56 -0.30
CA PHE A 28 6.13 1.33 -0.94
C PHE A 28 5.67 2.59 -1.68
N GLU A 29 4.99 2.38 -2.79
CA GLU A 29 4.36 3.41 -3.62
C GLU A 29 2.86 3.39 -3.32
N GLY A 30 2.26 4.58 -3.13
CA GLY A 30 0.81 4.69 -2.93
C GLY A 30 0.09 4.55 -4.26
N GLU A 31 -0.79 3.56 -4.39
CA GLU A 31 -1.49 3.29 -5.65
C GLU A 31 -2.86 3.95 -5.69
N GLU A 32 -3.70 3.73 -4.67
CA GLU A 32 -5.11 4.13 -4.75
C GLU A 32 -5.77 4.29 -3.38
N ALA A 33 -6.79 5.15 -3.31
CA ALA A 33 -7.67 5.28 -2.16
C ALA A 33 -9.05 4.66 -2.47
N GLN A 34 -9.43 3.63 -1.72
CA GLN A 34 -10.73 2.99 -1.77
C GLN A 34 -11.66 3.58 -0.72
N ARG A 35 -12.72 4.24 -1.18
CA ARG A 35 -13.70 4.87 -0.30
C ARG A 35 -14.64 3.84 0.32
N ARG A 36 -14.92 4.02 1.61
CA ARG A 36 -15.85 3.22 2.41
C ARG A 36 -15.56 1.72 2.40
N ALA A 37 -14.28 1.37 2.32
CA ALA A 37 -13.84 0.00 2.08
C ALA A 37 -13.99 -0.93 3.29
N VAL A 38 -13.94 -0.41 4.53
CA VAL A 38 -14.02 -1.27 5.73
C VAL A 38 -14.87 -0.67 6.85
N VAL A 39 -15.53 -1.56 7.60
CA VAL A 39 -16.20 -1.20 8.86
C VAL A 39 -15.33 -1.62 10.04
N LYS A 40 -15.00 -0.66 10.91
CA LYS A 40 -14.24 -0.91 12.14
C LYS A 40 -14.84 -0.09 13.28
N ARG A 41 -15.18 -0.77 14.38
CA ARG A 41 -15.83 -0.17 15.56
C ARG A 41 -17.10 0.61 15.20
N GLY A 42 -17.95 0.03 14.36
CA GLY A 42 -19.22 0.64 13.91
C GLY A 42 -19.07 1.86 12.99
N ARG A 43 -17.85 2.18 12.53
CA ARG A 43 -17.60 3.28 11.59
C ARG A 43 -17.05 2.74 10.29
N VAL A 44 -17.45 3.38 9.18
CA VAL A 44 -16.93 3.12 7.84
C VAL A 44 -15.65 3.93 7.65
N HIS A 45 -14.62 3.30 7.09
CA HIS A 45 -13.30 3.91 6.86
C HIS A 45 -12.88 3.73 5.41
N ASP A 46 -12.17 4.74 4.92
CA ASP A 46 -11.46 4.67 3.65
C ASP A 46 -10.14 3.93 3.85
N LEU A 47 -9.72 3.20 2.83
CA LEU A 47 -8.44 2.51 2.80
C LEU A 47 -7.57 3.07 1.69
N ARG A 48 -6.26 3.11 1.93
CA ARG A 48 -5.25 3.40 0.93
C ARG A 48 -4.39 2.17 0.70
N THR A 49 -4.21 1.83 -0.57
CA THR A 49 -3.40 0.69 -1.04
C THR A 49 -1.99 1.17 -1.35
N PHE A 50 -1.02 0.34 -0.98
CA PHE A 50 0.39 0.58 -1.20
C PHE A 50 1.01 -0.68 -1.80
N ALA A 51 1.68 -0.55 -2.93
CA ALA A 51 2.44 -1.63 -3.54
C ALA A 51 3.93 -1.38 -3.36
N HIS A 52 4.68 -2.44 -3.10
CA HIS A 52 6.12 -2.43 -3.26
C HIS A 52 6.45 -3.09 -4.60
N THR A 53 7.17 -2.39 -5.46
CA THR A 53 7.49 -2.85 -6.80
C THR A 53 9.00 -3.02 -6.95
N ARG A 54 9.43 -4.10 -7.60
CA ARG A 54 10.85 -4.33 -7.94
C ARG A 54 11.07 -4.41 -9.45
N PRO A 55 12.23 -3.96 -9.96
CA PRO A 55 12.57 -3.92 -11.39
C PRO A 55 12.84 -5.31 -12.04
N GLY A 56 12.55 -6.41 -11.35
CA GLY A 56 12.73 -7.77 -11.85
C GLY A 56 12.43 -8.79 -10.77
N LEU A 57 12.00 -10.00 -11.13
CA LEU A 57 11.72 -11.09 -10.18
C LEU A 57 13.00 -11.77 -9.64
N ASP A 58 14.16 -11.42 -10.17
CA ASP A 58 15.46 -12.01 -9.85
C ASP A 58 16.01 -11.52 -8.51
N HIS A 59 15.38 -11.95 -7.42
CA HIS A 59 16.06 -12.07 -6.14
C HIS A 59 15.38 -13.19 -5.34
N ALA A 60 15.95 -14.39 -5.47
CA ALA A 60 15.89 -15.44 -4.47
C ALA A 60 17.34 -15.67 -4.00
N PRO A 61 17.59 -15.51 -2.70
CA PRO A 61 18.26 -16.56 -1.94
C PRO A 61 17.27 -17.30 -1.03
#